data_AF-A0A9Q0BQ42-F1
#
_entry.id   AF-A0A9Q0BQ42-F1
#
_cell.length_a   1.000
_cell.length_b   1.000
_cell.length_c   1.000
_cell.angle_alpha   90.00
_cell.angle_beta   90.00
_cell.angle_gamma   90.00
#
_symmetry.space_group_name_H-M   'P 1'
#
loop_
_entity.id
_entity.type
_entity.pdbx_description
1 polymer ?
#
loop_
_entity_poly.entity_id
_entity_poly.type
_entity_poly.pdbx_seq_one_letter_code
_entity_poly.pdbx_strand_id
1 'polypeptide(L)'
;MSANEFSYRRLLPTCRVVVSIMACLSILSGVIAGYLFMTSMSGVSLAVRVVWTTGSAIYALASVLLIIGVWKLIRWLVYPYMCLLLMAIAVYTMILQWLFHNLPAAVFASVAISFIFLGVALHLTKSL
;
A
#
# COMPACT_ATOMS: atom_id res chain seq x y z
N MET A 1 -9.47 31.58 -19.54
CA MET A 1 -8.94 30.53 -18.63
C MET A 1 -9.43 30.85 -17.24
N SER A 2 -10.23 29.96 -16.65
CA SER A 2 -10.81 30.20 -15.32
C SER A 2 -9.79 29.90 -14.22
N ALA A 3 -9.83 30.63 -13.10
CA ALA A 3 -8.93 30.41 -11.96
C ALA A 3 -8.99 28.95 -11.42
N ASN A 4 -10.10 28.26 -11.65
CA ASN A 4 -10.30 26.85 -11.29
C ASN A 4 -9.43 25.90 -12.13
N GLU A 5 -9.25 26.16 -13.44
CA GLU A 5 -8.38 25.32 -14.29
C GLU A 5 -6.90 25.40 -13.87
N PHE A 6 -6.45 26.59 -13.44
CA PHE A 6 -5.07 26.80 -13.02
C PHE A 6 -4.76 26.12 -11.67
N SER A 7 -5.71 26.15 -10.75
CA SER A 7 -5.58 25.48 -9.45
C SER A 7 -5.57 23.96 -9.61
N TYR A 8 -6.45 23.40 -10.45
CA TYR A 8 -6.54 21.96 -10.71
C TYR A 8 -5.24 21.39 -11.32
N ARG A 9 -4.62 22.13 -12.26
CA ARG A 9 -3.32 21.74 -12.85
C ARG A 9 -2.15 21.74 -11.87
N ARG A 10 -2.17 22.56 -10.81
CA ARG A 10 -1.14 22.57 -9.75
C ARG A 10 -1.38 21.53 -8.65
N LEU A 11 -2.64 21.16 -8.38
CA LEU A 11 -2.99 20.12 -7.41
C LEU A 11 -2.65 18.71 -7.90
N LEU A 12 -2.81 18.45 -9.20
CA LEU A 12 -2.47 17.17 -9.84
C LEU A 12 -1.02 16.69 -9.59
N PRO A 13 0.04 17.49 -9.82
CA PRO A 13 1.42 17.05 -9.54
C PRO A 13 1.64 16.79 -8.04
N THR A 14 1.04 17.58 -7.15
CA THR A 14 1.14 17.37 -5.71
C THR A 14 0.51 16.05 -5.28
N CYS A 15 -0.68 15.73 -5.80
CA CYS A 15 -1.36 14.46 -5.52
C CYS A 15 -0.57 13.25 -6.03
N ARG A 16 0.06 13.35 -7.22
CA ARG A 16 0.93 12.30 -7.76
C ARG A 16 2.18 12.05 -6.91
N VAL A 17 2.78 13.10 -6.37
CA VAL A 17 3.92 12.99 -5.44
C VAL A 17 3.51 12.28 -4.16
N VAL A 18 2.36 12.63 -3.57
CA VAL A 18 1.82 11.97 -2.37
C VAL A 18 1.60 10.48 -2.62
N VAL A 19 0.96 10.10 -3.73
CA VAL A 19 0.75 8.68 -4.08
C VAL A 19 2.07 7.95 -4.33
N SER A 20 3.08 8.64 -4.89
CA SER A 20 4.40 8.04 -5.10
C SER A 20 5.10 7.73 -3.78
N ILE A 21 5.05 8.66 -2.81
CA ILE A 21 5.60 8.46 -1.46
C ILE A 21 4.88 7.29 -0.78
N MET A 22 3.55 7.28 -0.84
CA MET A 22 2.70 6.22 -0.31
C MET A 22 3.09 4.85 -0.91
N ALA A 23 3.26 4.79 -2.23
CA ALA A 23 3.65 3.57 -2.93
C ALA A 23 5.07 3.11 -2.54
N CYS A 24 6.03 4.02 -2.38
CA CYS A 24 7.37 3.68 -1.87
C CYS A 24 7.32 3.07 -0.46
N LEU A 25 6.51 3.62 0.44
CA LEU A 25 6.29 3.05 1.78
C LEU A 25 5.63 1.67 1.69
N SER A 26 4.67 1.48 0.78
CA SER A 26 4.04 0.18 0.53
C SER A 26 5.01 -0.86 -0.06
N ILE A 27 5.96 -0.45 -0.91
CA ILE A 27 7.02 -1.33 -1.42
C ILE A 27 7.91 -1.80 -0.27
N LEU A 28 8.45 -0.85 0.50
CA LEU A 28 9.36 -1.16 1.61
C LEU A 28 8.68 -2.02 2.67
N SER A 29 7.45 -1.68 3.05
CA SER A 29 6.66 -2.49 3.99
C SER A 29 6.36 -3.88 3.46
N GLY A 30 5.99 -4.05 2.18
CA GLY A 30 5.80 -5.37 1.59
C GLY A 30 7.06 -6.25 1.65
N VAL A 31 8.24 -5.67 1.37
CA VAL A 31 9.51 -6.40 1.47
C VAL A 31 9.84 -6.77 2.92
N ILE A 32 9.70 -5.82 3.86
CA ILE A 32 9.97 -6.06 5.28
C ILE A 32 9.01 -7.10 5.86
N ALA A 33 7.71 -6.99 5.58
CA ALA A 33 6.73 -7.97 6.03
C ALA A 33 6.98 -9.35 5.42
N GLY A 34 7.39 -9.43 4.14
CA GLY A 34 7.82 -10.68 3.52
C GLY A 34 8.95 -11.36 4.29
N TYR A 35 9.97 -10.60 4.69
CA TYR A 35 11.05 -11.11 5.55
C TYR A 35 10.54 -11.55 6.94
N LEU A 36 9.67 -10.75 7.57
CA LEU A 36 9.11 -11.07 8.88
C LEU A 36 8.23 -12.33 8.83
N PHE A 37 7.43 -12.52 7.79
CA PHE A 37 6.65 -13.74 7.60
C PHE A 37 7.54 -14.97 7.42
N MET A 38 8.65 -14.84 6.68
CA MET A 38 9.64 -15.91 6.52
C MET A 38 10.38 -16.28 7.82
N THR A 39 10.60 -15.34 8.72
CA THR A 39 11.47 -15.55 9.89
C THR A 39 10.69 -15.75 11.19
N SER A 40 9.61 -15.00 11.40
CA SER A 40 8.90 -14.93 12.69
C SER A 40 7.77 -15.95 12.84
N MET A 41 7.29 -16.56 11.74
CA MET A 41 6.24 -17.59 11.76
C MET A 41 6.78 -19.03 11.97
N SER A 42 7.70 -19.26 12.91
CA SER A 42 8.38 -20.57 13.07
C SER A 42 7.45 -21.71 13.54
N GLY A 43 6.30 -21.39 14.13
CA GLY A 43 5.29 -22.37 14.58
C GLY A 43 4.10 -22.56 13.62
N VAL A 44 4.11 -21.92 12.46
CA VAL A 44 2.99 -21.95 11.51
C VAL A 44 3.31 -22.90 10.36
N SER A 45 2.29 -23.54 9.77
CA SER A 45 2.49 -24.45 8.65
C SER A 45 3.23 -23.78 7.49
N LEU A 46 4.08 -24.56 6.81
CA LEU A 46 4.88 -24.08 5.68
C LEU A 46 4.02 -23.42 4.60
N ALA A 47 2.84 -23.98 4.32
CA ALA A 47 1.89 -23.45 3.35
C ALA A 47 1.45 -22.02 3.69
N VAL A 48 1.10 -21.76 4.94
CA VAL A 48 0.67 -20.43 5.39
C VAL A 48 1.83 -19.44 5.28
N ARG A 49 3.05 -19.85 5.68
CA ARG A 49 4.24 -19.03 5.52
C ARG A 49 4.47 -18.64 4.05
N VAL A 50 4.38 -19.59 3.12
CA VAL A 50 4.53 -19.33 1.67
C VAL A 50 3.46 -18.37 1.14
N VAL A 51 2.20 -18.54 1.54
CA VAL A 51 1.09 -17.67 1.09
C VAL A 51 1.30 -16.22 1.54
N TRP A 52 1.67 -15.98 2.80
CA TRP A 52 1.89 -14.63 3.31
C TRP A 52 3.11 -13.95 2.69
N THR A 53 4.18 -14.69 2.44
CA THR A 53 5.40 -14.15 1.85
C THR A 53 5.22 -13.81 0.37
N THR A 54 4.62 -14.72 -0.41
CA THR A 54 4.28 -14.46 -1.81
C THR A 54 3.27 -13.33 -1.93
N GLY A 55 2.25 -13.30 -1.08
CA GLY A 55 1.28 -12.22 -1.05
C GLY A 55 1.90 -10.85 -0.73
N SER A 56 2.88 -10.80 0.17
CA SER A 56 3.63 -9.57 0.46
C SER A 56 4.49 -9.11 -0.73
N ALA A 57 5.08 -10.06 -1.47
CA ALA A 57 5.80 -9.76 -2.71
C ALA A 57 4.86 -9.22 -3.80
N ILE A 58 3.66 -9.80 -3.94
CA ILE A 58 2.62 -9.31 -4.86
C ILE A 58 2.18 -7.90 -4.47
N TYR A 59 2.03 -7.61 -3.17
CA TYR A 59 1.70 -6.26 -2.69
C TYR A 59 2.79 -5.23 -3.01
N ALA A 60 4.07 -5.58 -2.84
CA ALA A 60 5.18 -4.73 -3.25
C ALA A 60 5.16 -4.49 -4.77
N LEU A 61 4.92 -5.52 -5.58
CA LEU A 61 4.79 -5.39 -7.03
C LEU A 61 3.61 -4.49 -7.44
N ALA A 62 2.45 -4.68 -6.82
CA ALA A 62 1.27 -3.83 -7.07
C ALA A 62 1.53 -2.37 -6.70
N SER A 63 2.37 -2.13 -5.69
CA SER A 63 2.81 -0.78 -5.31
C SER A 63 3.75 -0.16 -6.34
N VAL A 64 4.60 -0.96 -7.01
CA VAL A 64 5.37 -0.49 -8.18
C VAL A 64 4.45 -0.13 -9.35
N LEU A 65 3.46 -0.99 -9.64
CA LEU A 65 2.46 -0.72 -10.68
C LEU A 65 1.66 0.54 -10.39
N LEU A 66 1.35 0.82 -9.12
CA LEU A 66 0.70 2.05 -8.70
C LEU A 66 1.51 3.29 -9.10
N ILE A 67 2.83 3.31 -8.84
CA ILE A 67 3.72 4.41 -9.27
C ILE A 67 3.63 4.59 -10.78
N ILE A 68 3.78 3.51 -11.54
CA ILE A 68 3.74 3.56 -13.01
C ILE A 68 2.37 4.09 -13.49
N GLY A 69 1.27 3.61 -12.92
CA GLY A 69 -0.09 4.04 -13.25
C GLY A 69 -0.32 5.52 -13.00
N VAL A 70 0.17 6.04 -11.87
CA VAL A 70 0.06 7.45 -11.49
C VAL A 70 0.84 8.37 -12.44
N TRP A 71 2.07 7.98 -12.79
CA TRP A 71 2.94 8.80 -13.62
C TRP A 71 2.58 8.71 -15.11
N LYS A 72 2.14 7.55 -15.59
CA LYS A 72 1.71 7.34 -16.98
C LYS A 72 0.23 7.63 -17.23
N LEU A 73 -0.52 8.09 -16.21
CA LEU A 73 -1.96 8.37 -16.30
C LEU A 73 -2.84 7.15 -16.67
N ILE A 74 -2.40 5.94 -16.31
CA ILE A 74 -3.11 4.70 -16.66
C ILE A 74 -3.91 4.21 -15.44
N ARG A 75 -5.20 4.55 -15.40
CA ARG A 75 -6.11 4.22 -14.27
C ARG A 75 -6.17 2.73 -13.94
N TRP A 76 -6.09 1.87 -14.96
CA TRP A 76 -6.16 0.41 -14.78
C TRP A 76 -5.03 -0.17 -13.91
N LEU A 77 -3.86 0.48 -13.87
CA LEU A 77 -2.73 0.05 -13.05
C LEU A 77 -2.89 0.38 -11.56
N VAL A 78 -3.86 1.22 -11.19
CA VAL A 78 -4.14 1.60 -9.80
C VAL A 78 -5.00 0.53 -9.10
N TYR A 79 -5.93 -0.12 -9.81
CA TYR A 79 -6.86 -1.08 -9.23
C TYR A 79 -6.21 -2.29 -8.52
N PRO A 80 -5.13 -2.91 -9.04
CA PRO A 80 -4.48 -4.03 -8.36
C PRO A 80 -4.05 -3.69 -6.94
N TYR A 81 -3.54 -2.47 -6.72
CA TYR A 81 -3.18 -2.00 -5.38
C TYR A 81 -4.40 -1.90 -4.45
N MET A 82 -5.52 -1.39 -4.97
CA MET A 82 -6.76 -1.22 -4.22
C MET A 82 -7.39 -2.57 -3.83
N CYS A 83 -7.30 -3.56 -4.71
CA CYS A 83 -7.80 -4.92 -4.45
C CYS A 83 -7.02 -5.65 -3.35
N LEU A 84 -5.77 -5.26 -3.10
CA LEU A 84 -4.89 -5.88 -2.10
C LEU A 84 -5.03 -5.25 -0.70
N LEU A 85 -6.17 -4.64 -0.40
CA LEU A 85 -6.43 -4.00 0.91
C LEU A 85 -6.20 -4.96 2.09
N LEU A 86 -6.70 -6.20 1.99
CA LEU A 86 -6.53 -7.20 3.05
C LEU A 86 -5.05 -7.55 3.26
N MET A 87 -4.29 -7.64 2.17
CA MET A 87 -2.85 -7.89 2.25
C MET A 87 -2.11 -6.68 2.83
N ALA A 88 -2.50 -5.45 2.49
CA ALA A 88 -1.94 -4.24 3.08
C ALA A 88 -2.13 -4.23 4.61
N ILE A 89 -3.34 -4.54 5.09
CA ILE A 89 -3.63 -4.64 6.53
C ILE A 89 -2.74 -5.70 7.17
N ALA A 90 -2.60 -6.88 6.56
CA ALA A 90 -1.75 -7.94 7.09
C ALA A 90 -0.26 -7.54 7.15
N VAL A 91 0.27 -6.91 6.09
CA VAL A 91 1.64 -6.38 6.01
C VAL A 91 1.92 -5.38 7.13
N TYR A 92 1.06 -4.36 7.27
CA TYR A 92 1.25 -3.34 8.31
C TYR A 92 1.04 -3.91 9.71
N THR A 93 0.09 -4.83 9.89
CA THR A 93 -0.11 -5.50 11.19
C THR A 93 1.13 -6.26 11.60
N MET A 94 1.75 -7.02 10.69
CA MET A 94 2.96 -7.79 10.99
C MET A 94 4.12 -6.90 11.43
N ILE A 95 4.34 -5.78 10.71
CA ILE A 95 5.40 -4.82 11.03
C ILE A 95 5.14 -4.13 12.37
N LEU A 96 3.91 -3.64 12.59
CA LEU A 96 3.54 -2.92 13.80
C LEU A 96 3.49 -3.85 15.01
N GLN A 97 3.06 -5.10 14.84
CA GLN A 97 3.12 -6.12 15.88
C GLN A 97 4.57 -6.42 16.26
N TRP A 98 5.47 -6.52 15.29
CA TRP A 98 6.90 -6.71 15.53
C TRP A 98 7.53 -5.49 16.25
N LEU A 99 7.06 -4.28 15.96
CA LEU A 99 7.58 -3.05 16.58
C LEU A 99 7.03 -2.82 18.00
N PHE A 100 5.71 -2.90 18.18
CA PHE A 100 5.02 -2.50 19.41
C PHE A 100 4.65 -3.66 20.33
N HIS A 101 4.79 -4.91 19.87
CA HIS A 101 4.46 -6.12 20.64
C HIS A 101 3.01 -6.14 21.17
N ASN A 102 2.10 -5.36 20.57
CA ASN A 102 0.71 -5.22 20.96
C ASN A 102 -0.19 -5.43 19.74
N LEU A 103 -0.78 -6.63 19.65
CA LEU A 103 -1.57 -7.06 18.49
C LEU A 103 -2.82 -6.18 18.26
N PRO A 104 -3.68 -5.91 19.27
CA PRO A 104 -4.84 -5.03 19.07
C PRO A 104 -4.48 -3.64 18.53
N ALA A 105 -3.44 -3.01 19.09
CA ALA A 105 -2.99 -1.69 18.64
C ALA A 105 -2.43 -1.75 17.21
N ALA A 106 -1.65 -2.79 16.89
CA ALA A 106 -1.09 -3.01 15.56
C ALA A 106 -2.17 -3.20 14.49
N VAL A 107 -3.21 -3.99 14.79
CA VAL A 107 -4.34 -4.22 13.89
C VAL A 107 -5.15 -2.93 13.68
N PHE A 108 -5.42 -2.17 14.75
CA PHE A 108 -6.18 -0.93 14.62
C PHE A 108 -5.42 0.11 13.77
N ALA A 109 -4.13 0.27 14.03
CA ALA A 109 -3.28 1.18 13.27
C ALA A 109 -3.09 0.74 11.81
N SER A 110 -2.92 -0.55 11.54
CA SER A 110 -2.79 -1.08 10.16
C SER A 110 -4.05 -0.86 9.33
N VAL A 111 -5.23 -1.05 9.94
CA VAL A 111 -6.53 -0.73 9.33
C VAL A 111 -6.59 0.76 9.02
N ALA A 112 -6.31 1.63 9.98
CA ALA A 112 -6.34 3.08 9.78
C ALA A 112 -5.42 3.54 8.62
N ILE A 113 -4.16 3.08 8.60
CA ILE A 113 -3.20 3.38 7.53
C ILE A 113 -3.73 2.90 6.17
N SER A 114 -4.23 1.66 6.11
CA SER A 114 -4.72 1.05 4.87
C SER A 114 -5.92 1.79 4.29
N PHE A 115 -6.85 2.24 5.13
CA PHE A 115 -8.00 3.03 4.70
C PHE A 115 -7.61 4.43 4.24
N ILE A 116 -6.65 5.08 4.90
CA ILE A 116 -6.11 6.37 4.43
C ILE A 116 -5.48 6.19 3.05
N PHE A 117 -4.65 5.16 2.87
CA PHE A 117 -3.97 4.89 1.60
C PHE A 117 -4.95 4.55 0.48
N LEU A 118 -5.99 3.77 0.79
CA LEU A 118 -7.08 3.47 -0.14
C LEU A 118 -7.85 4.74 -0.53
N GLY A 119 -8.14 5.62 0.42
CA GLY A 119 -8.82 6.89 0.18
C GLY A 119 -8.01 7.81 -0.75
N VAL A 120 -6.69 7.90 -0.54
CA VAL A 120 -5.79 8.65 -1.41
C VAL A 120 -5.74 8.03 -2.82
N ALA A 121 -5.65 6.70 -2.93
CA ALA A 121 -5.69 6.02 -4.22
C ALA A 121 -7.00 6.29 -4.96
N LEU A 122 -8.15 6.15 -4.30
CA LEU A 122 -9.49 6.45 -4.86
C LEU A 122 -9.59 7.90 -5.36
N HIS A 123 -9.13 8.85 -4.56
CA HIS A 123 -9.15 10.26 -4.94
C HIS A 123 -8.31 10.52 -6.19
N LEU A 124 -7.16 9.86 -6.30
CA LEU A 124 -6.29 9.96 -7.47
C LEU A 124 -6.94 9.29 -8.69
N THR A 125 -7.56 8.11 -8.58
CA THR A 125 -8.24 7.46 -9.71
C THR A 125 -9.39 8.29 -10.28
N LYS A 126 -10.07 9.07 -9.43
CA LYS A 126 -11.12 10.03 -9.84
C LYS A 126 -10.55 11.28 -10.52
N SER A 127 -9.33 11.67 -10.17
CA SER A 127 -8.68 12.90 -10.62
C SER A 127 -7.76 12.71 -11.84
N LEU A 128 -7.27 11.49 -12.06
CA LEU A 128 -6.74 10.99 -13.34
C LEU A 128 -7.86 10.97 -14.38
#